data_AF-A0A3D1QDE8-F1
#
_entry.id   AF-A0A3D1QDE8-F1
#
_cell.length_a   1.000
_cell.length_b   1.000
_cell.length_c   1.000
_cell.angle_alpha   90.00
_cell.angle_beta   90.00
_cell.angle_gamma   90.00
#
_symmetry.space_group_name_H-M   'P 1'
#
loop_
_entity.id
_entity.type
_entity.pdbx_description
1 polymer ?
#
loop_
_entity_poly.entity_id
_entity_poly.type
_entity_poly.pdbx_seq_one_letter_code
_entity_poly.pdbx_strand_id
1 'polypeptide(L)'
;MTELQQLFLFYVFIYYLIKGGIYVALYIGTIIAERVALQQLETRRSFYQKKRADERQNWKVAYSLYDRKQSVPTPKPLTLSQLVSNPNSFTAYSFVNSDGHKPLF
;
A
#
# COMPACT_ATOMS: atom_id res chain seq x y z
N MET A 1 5.19 -41.53 54.85
CA MET A 1 5.86 -40.63 53.89
C MET A 1 7.16 -40.21 54.54
N THR A 2 8.31 -40.46 53.91
CA THR A 2 9.61 -40.11 54.51
C THR A 2 9.88 -38.61 54.34
N GLU A 3 10.69 -38.02 55.21
CA GLU A 3 11.04 -36.58 55.12
C GLU A 3 11.62 -36.22 53.75
N LEU A 4 12.47 -37.09 53.20
CA LEU A 4 13.05 -36.96 51.86
C LEU A 4 11.99 -36.90 50.75
N GLN A 5 10.94 -37.74 50.83
CA GLN A 5 9.85 -37.74 49.86
C GLN A 5 9.03 -36.44 49.93
N GLN A 6 8.78 -35.93 51.14
CA GLN A 6 8.03 -34.69 51.33
C GLN A 6 8.80 -33.48 50.78
N LEU A 7 10.11 -33.43 51.02
CA LEU A 7 10.99 -32.38 50.52
C LEU A 7 11.06 -32.42 48.98
N PHE A 8 11.20 -33.61 48.40
CA PHE A 8 11.17 -33.80 46.95
C PHE A 8 9.85 -33.31 46.32
N LEU A 9 8.71 -33.73 46.86
CA LEU A 9 7.39 -33.30 46.37
C LEU A 9 7.21 -31.79 46.45
N PHE A 10 7.69 -31.15 47.50
CA PHE A 10 7.63 -29.70 47.65
C PHE A 10 8.46 -28.97 46.59
N TYR A 11 9.68 -29.41 46.33
CA TYR A 11 10.52 -28.81 45.29
C TYR A 11 9.95 -29.02 43.88
N VAL A 12 9.43 -30.22 43.60
CA VAL A 12 8.76 -30.51 42.32
C VAL A 12 7.52 -29.65 42.14
N PHE A 13 6.74 -29.45 43.20
CA PHE A 13 5.58 -28.56 43.18
C PHE A 13 5.98 -27.11 42.87
N ILE A 14 6.98 -26.56 43.57
CA ILE A 14 7.49 -25.21 43.31
C ILE A 14 8.02 -25.09 41.87
N TYR A 15 8.76 -26.09 41.40
CA TYR A 15 9.29 -26.12 40.05
C TYR A 15 8.18 -25.99 39.00
N TYR A 16 7.12 -26.78 39.12
CA TYR A 16 5.99 -26.70 38.19
C TYR A 16 5.16 -25.43 38.34
N LEU A 17 5.04 -24.88 39.55
CA LEU A 17 4.35 -23.61 39.79
C LEU A 17 5.06 -22.46 39.10
N ILE A 18 6.38 -22.36 39.26
CA ILE A 18 7.19 -21.32 38.59
C ILE A 18 7.15 -21.53 37.07
N LYS A 19 7.36 -22.77 36.61
CA LYS A 19 7.33 -23.09 35.18
C LYS A 19 5.98 -22.74 34.55
N GLY A 20 4.88 -23.08 35.21
CA GLY A 20 3.53 -22.72 34.79
C GLY A 20 3.31 -21.20 34.77
N GLY A 21 3.76 -20.50 35.81
CA GLY A 21 3.70 -19.04 35.89
C GLY A 21 4.43 -18.35 34.73
N ILE A 22 5.61 -18.84 34.35
CA ILE A 22 6.37 -18.32 33.20
C ILE A 22 5.57 -18.50 31.90
N TYR A 23 4.97 -19.67 31.67
CA TYR A 23 4.17 -19.89 30.47
C TYR A 23 2.95 -18.97 30.39
N VAL A 24 2.25 -18.77 31.51
CA VAL A 24 1.10 -17.86 31.57
C VAL A 24 1.53 -16.41 31.34
N ALA A 25 2.64 -15.97 31.95
CA ALA A 25 3.16 -14.63 31.75
C ALA A 25 3.55 -14.37 30.29
N LEU A 26 4.22 -15.33 29.64
CA LEU A 26 4.55 -15.25 28.21
C LEU A 26 3.29 -15.19 27.35
N TYR A 27 2.28 -16.01 27.65
CA TYR A 27 1.01 -16.01 26.91
C TYR A 27 0.26 -14.68 27.02
N ILE A 28 0.23 -14.06 28.21
CA ILE A 28 -0.35 -12.73 28.38
C ILE A 28 0.48 -11.70 27.62
N GLY A 29 1.81 -11.80 27.68
CA GLY A 29 2.72 -10.94 26.93
C GLY A 29 2.46 -10.97 25.42
N THR A 30 2.24 -12.16 24.83
CA THR A 30 1.93 -12.27 23.40
C THR A 30 0.60 -11.63 23.04
N ILE A 31 -0.44 -11.78 23.88
CA ILE A 31 -1.73 -11.11 23.67
C ILE A 31 -1.59 -9.59 23.69
N ILE A 32 -0.81 -9.04 24.63
CA ILE A 32 -0.58 -7.59 24.71
C ILE A 32 0.16 -7.11 23.46
N ALA A 33 1.23 -7.82 23.07
CA ALA A 33 2.01 -7.47 21.88
C ALA A 33 1.15 -7.48 20.61
N GLU A 34 0.29 -8.48 20.44
CA GLU A 34 -0.64 -8.58 19.32
C GLU A 34 -1.60 -7.38 19.29
N ARG A 35 -2.21 -7.05 20.43
CA ARG A 35 -3.12 -5.89 20.52
C ARG A 35 -2.43 -4.58 20.17
N VAL A 36 -1.21 -4.37 20.65
CA VAL A 36 -0.41 -3.18 20.31
C VAL A 36 -0.09 -3.15 18.82
N ALA A 37 0.28 -4.28 18.23
CA ALA A 37 0.56 -4.38 16.79
C ALA A 37 -0.68 -4.04 15.94
N LEU A 38 -1.85 -4.56 16.32
CA LEU A 38 -3.12 -4.27 15.65
C LEU A 38 -3.49 -2.78 15.73
N GLN A 39 -3.37 -2.16 16.91
CA GLN A 39 -3.62 -0.72 17.09
C GLN A 39 -2.69 0.13 16.22
N GLN A 40 -1.40 -0.21 16.15
CA GLN A 40 -0.47 0.50 15.28
C GLN A 40 -0.81 0.32 13.80
N LEU A 41 -1.24 -0.88 13.40
CA LEU A 41 -1.66 -1.16 12.03
C LEU A 41 -2.90 -0.35 11.64
N GLU A 42 -3.92 -0.30 12.51
CA GLU A 42 -5.11 0.52 12.31
C GLU A 42 -4.77 2.01 12.19
N THR A 43 -3.90 2.52 13.08
CA THR A 43 -3.46 3.92 13.06
C THR A 43 -2.71 4.26 11.77
N ARG A 44 -1.82 3.37 11.31
CA ARG A 44 -1.11 3.57 10.03
C ARG A 44 -2.09 3.54 8.85
N ARG A 45 -3.03 2.59 8.85
CA ARG A 45 -4.01 2.44 7.77
C ARG A 45 -4.89 3.68 7.65
N SER A 46 -5.40 4.20 8.76
CA SER A 46 -6.22 5.42 8.77
C SER A 46 -5.42 6.63 8.30
N PHE A 47 -4.16 6.77 8.74
CA PHE A 47 -3.26 7.81 8.28
C PHE A 47 -3.04 7.78 6.75
N TYR A 48 -2.72 6.60 6.18
CA TYR A 48 -2.52 6.47 4.73
C TYR A 48 -3.82 6.70 3.93
N GLN A 49 -4.96 6.27 4.44
CA GLN A 49 -6.25 6.52 3.79
C GLN A 49 -6.55 8.02 3.74
N LYS A 50 -6.34 8.73 4.87
CA LYS A 50 -6.49 10.18 4.92
C LYS A 50 -5.53 10.88 3.96
N LYS A 51 -4.25 10.50 3.99
CA LYS A 51 -3.24 11.04 3.07
C LYS A 51 -3.63 10.85 1.60
N ARG A 52 -4.11 9.66 1.21
CA ARG A 52 -4.59 9.40 -0.16
C ARG A 52 -5.83 10.22 -0.52
N ALA A 53 -6.73 10.45 0.44
CA ALA A 53 -7.91 11.31 0.22
C ALA A 53 -7.48 12.76 -0.03
N ASP A 54 -6.56 13.28 0.80
CA ASP A 54 -6.01 14.63 0.66
C ASP A 54 -5.25 14.79 -0.66
N GLU A 55 -4.44 13.79 -1.05
CA GLU A 55 -3.77 13.76 -2.35
C GLU A 55 -4.78 13.76 -3.50
N ARG A 56 -5.84 12.94 -3.46
CA ARG A 56 -6.88 12.97 -4.50
C ARG A 56 -7.55 14.34 -4.62
N GLN A 57 -7.73 15.05 -3.51
CA GLN A 57 -8.31 16.40 -3.52
C GLN A 57 -7.34 17.42 -4.11
N ASN A 58 -6.08 17.42 -3.67
CA ASN A 58 -5.05 18.34 -4.18
C ASN A 58 -4.76 18.14 -5.66
N TRP A 59 -4.70 16.88 -6.09
CA TRP A 59 -4.40 16.50 -7.48
C TRP A 59 -5.66 16.30 -8.33
N LYS A 60 -6.85 16.69 -7.83
CA LYS A 60 -8.14 16.48 -8.52
C LYS A 60 -8.12 17.01 -9.95
N VAL A 61 -7.54 18.20 -10.14
CA VAL A 61 -7.45 18.82 -11.47
C VAL A 61 -6.50 18.04 -12.37
N ALA A 62 -5.30 17.72 -11.90
CA ALA A 62 -4.32 16.95 -12.67
C ALA A 62 -4.86 15.56 -13.08
N TYR A 63 -5.51 14.85 -12.14
CA TYR A 63 -6.17 13.58 -12.44
C TYR A 63 -7.33 13.75 -13.43
N SER A 64 -8.16 14.77 -13.27
CA SER A 64 -9.25 15.02 -14.23
C SER A 64 -8.75 15.32 -15.64
N LEU A 65 -7.60 16.01 -15.77
CA LEU A 65 -6.96 16.27 -17.05
C LEU A 65 -6.34 14.99 -17.65
N TYR A 66 -5.73 14.16 -16.81
CA TYR A 66 -5.19 12.86 -17.21
C TYR A 66 -6.30 11.91 -17.69
N ASP A 67 -7.37 11.75 -16.92
CA ASP A 67 -8.53 10.91 -17.28
C ASP A 67 -9.21 11.41 -18.54
N ARG A 68 -9.34 12.73 -18.71
CA ARG A 68 -9.85 13.34 -19.95
C ARG A 68 -8.95 13.04 -21.14
N LYS A 69 -7.63 13.05 -20.96
CA LYS A 69 -6.67 12.70 -22.01
C LYS A 69 -6.71 11.20 -22.35
N GLN A 70 -7.02 10.34 -21.40
CA GLN A 70 -7.10 8.88 -21.62
C GLN A 70 -8.43 8.46 -22.25
N SER A 71 -9.53 9.14 -21.91
CA SER A 71 -10.85 8.91 -22.50
C SER A 71 -11.00 9.46 -23.91
N VAL A 72 -10.26 10.52 -24.26
CA VAL A 72 -10.15 10.96 -25.64
C VAL A 72 -9.10 10.07 -26.32
N PRO A 73 -9.47 9.19 -27.27
CA PRO A 73 -8.48 8.42 -28.01
C PRO A 73 -7.52 9.40 -28.68
N THR A 74 -6.23 9.35 -28.31
CA THR A 74 -5.20 10.15 -28.97
C THR A 74 -5.22 9.74 -30.43
N PRO A 75 -5.63 10.64 -31.35
CA PRO A 75 -5.65 10.29 -32.76
C PRO A 75 -4.22 9.95 -33.15
N LYS A 76 -4.01 8.75 -33.71
CA LYS A 76 -2.71 8.38 -34.26
C LYS A 76 -2.34 9.45 -35.28
N PRO A 77 -1.12 10.03 -35.20
CA PRO A 77 -0.72 11.05 -36.15
C PRO A 77 -0.78 10.44 -37.55
N LEU A 78 -1.56 11.07 -38.43
CA LEU A 78 -1.68 10.67 -39.83
C LEU A 78 -0.33 10.90 -40.52
N THR A 79 0.06 9.99 -41.39
CA THR A 79 1.28 10.16 -42.20
C THR A 79 1.09 11.29 -43.21
N LEU A 80 2.18 11.96 -43.64
CA LEU A 80 2.11 13.14 -44.51
C LEU A 80 1.31 12.89 -45.80
N SER A 81 1.43 11.69 -46.38
CA SER A 81 0.67 11.28 -47.57
C SER A 81 -0.84 11.23 -47.33
N GLN A 82 -1.26 10.87 -46.11
CA GLN A 82 -2.67 10.82 -45.69
C GLN A 82 -3.22 12.21 -45.33
N LEU A 83 -2.34 13.15 -44.92
CA LEU A 83 -2.72 14.56 -44.71
C LEU A 83 -3.03 15.25 -46.03
N VAL A 84 -2.15 15.11 -47.03
CA VAL A 84 -2.27 15.82 -48.31
C VAL A 84 -3.46 15.31 -49.14
N SER A 85 -3.83 14.04 -48.99
CA SER A 85 -4.92 13.41 -49.74
C SER A 85 -6.31 13.52 -49.10
N ASN A 86 -6.40 13.96 -47.84
CA ASN A 86 -7.68 14.07 -47.14
C ASN A 86 -8.28 15.48 -47.33
N PRO A 87 -9.51 15.61 -47.88
CA PRO A 87 -10.16 16.91 -48.08
C PRO A 87 -10.52 17.63 -46.77
N ASN A 88 -10.64 16.89 -45.66
CA ASN A 88 -10.92 17.44 -44.32
C ASN A 88 -9.64 17.61 -43.47
N SER A 89 -8.46 17.56 -44.10
CA SER A 89 -7.15 17.63 -43.43
C SER A 89 -6.90 18.92 -42.65
N PHE A 90 -7.47 20.04 -43.10
CA PHE A 90 -7.34 21.34 -42.43
C PHE A 90 -8.23 21.49 -41.18
N THR A 91 -9.27 20.67 -41.05
CA THR A 91 -10.21 20.69 -39.90
C THR A 91 -10.02 19.52 -38.95
N ALA A 92 -9.46 18.40 -39.43
CA ALA A 92 -9.07 17.29 -38.59
C ALA A 92 -7.83 17.69 -37.79
N TYR A 93 -7.81 17.39 -36.48
CA TYR A 93 -6.67 17.64 -35.60
C TYR A 93 -5.39 17.03 -36.19
N SER A 94 -4.63 17.83 -36.95
CA SER A 94 -3.44 17.39 -37.67
C SER A 94 -2.24 17.43 -36.72
N PHE A 95 -2.14 16.44 -35.84
CA PHE A 95 -0.90 16.21 -35.12
C PHE A 95 0.09 15.56 -36.10
N VAL A 96 1.06 16.33 -36.59
CA VAL A 96 2.18 15.81 -37.39
C VAL A 96 3.08 15.02 -36.43
N ASN A 97 3.42 13.79 -36.81
CA ASN A 97 4.35 12.97 -36.02
C ASN A 97 5.74 13.61 -36.02
N SER A 98 6.11 14.33 -34.96
CA SER A 98 7.42 14.95 -34.80
C SER A 98 8.43 14.00 -34.13
N ASP A 99 8.49 12.75 -34.58
CA ASP A 99 9.41 11.70 -34.06
C ASP A 99 10.91 12.02 -34.29
N GLY A 100 11.28 13.26 -34.61
CA GLY A 100 12.65 13.69 -34.90
C GLY A 100 13.36 14.51 -33.82
N HIS A 101 12.67 15.01 -32.78
CA HIS A 101 13.33 15.83 -31.75
C HIS A 101 13.03 15.34 -30.33
N LYS A 102 13.91 14.46 -29.83
CA LYS A 102 14.16 14.36 -28.39
C LYS A 102 14.89 15.65 -27.97
N PRO A 103 14.36 16.48 -27.06
CA PRO A 103 15.19 17.50 -26.43
C PRO A 103 16.25 16.78 -25.58
N LEU A 104 17.52 16.99 -25.91
CA LEU A 104 18.66 16.58 -25.10
C LEU A 104 18.86 17.60 -23.99
N PHE A 105 17.95 17.68 -23.02
CA PHE A 105 18.18 18.32 -21.72
C PHE A 105 17.31 17.66 -20.65
#